data_AF-A0A957WT03-F1
#
_entry.id   AF-A0A957WT03-F1
#
_cell.length_a   1.000
_cell.length_b   1.000
_cell.length_c   1.000
_cell.angle_alpha   90.00
_cell.angle_beta   90.00
_cell.angle_gamma   90.00
#
_symmetry.space_group_name_H-M   'P 1'
#
loop_
_entity.id
_entity.type
_entity.pdbx_description
1 polymer ?
#
loop_
_entity_poly.entity_id
_entity_poly.type
_entity_poly.pdbx_seq_one_letter_code
_entity_poly.pdbx_strand_id
1 'polypeptide(L)'
;IDVDYTLTAQLLDAEQQVIAQRDSMPLDGTAPTTTWAAGEIVADPVTLDIPADVGREPHHLLLALYRVETGERLTLPNGDDHLTIPVTINSPPVTSN
;
A
#
# COMPACT_ATOMS: atom_id res chain seq x y z
N ILE A 1 18.28 5.48 8.42
CA ILE A 1 17.50 6.02 7.29
C ILE A 1 17.50 7.52 7.52
N ASP A 2 17.88 8.32 6.52
CA ASP A 2 18.16 9.75 6.74
C ASP A 2 17.02 10.65 6.25
N VAL A 3 15.94 10.06 5.74
CA VAL A 3 14.76 10.77 5.23
C VAL A 3 13.48 10.05 5.62
N ASP A 4 12.40 10.81 5.74
CA ASP A 4 11.08 10.26 6.01
C ASP A 4 10.42 9.81 4.71
N TYR A 5 10.05 8.54 4.66
CA TYR A 5 9.31 7.95 3.55
C TYR A 5 7.81 7.92 3.87
N THR A 6 7.00 8.07 2.83
CA THR A 6 5.56 7.82 2.86
C THR A 6 5.28 6.46 2.25
N LEU A 7 4.41 5.70 2.91
CA LEU A 7 3.86 4.46 2.36
C LEU A 7 2.75 4.82 1.38
N THR A 8 2.80 4.24 0.19
CA THR A 8 1.65 4.13 -0.71
C THR A 8 1.15 2.70 -0.71
N ALA A 9 -0.16 2.53 -0.55
CA ALA A 9 -0.84 1.26 -0.66
C ALA A 9 -1.93 1.40 -1.73
N GLN A 10 -1.80 0.63 -2.82
CA GLN A 10 -2.65 0.74 -4.01
C GLN A 10 -3.28 -0.60 -4.32
N LEU A 11 -4.60 -0.62 -4.47
CA LEU A 11 -5.33 -1.75 -5.03
C LEU A 11 -5.44 -1.53 -6.54
N LEU A 12 -4.94 -2.49 -7.31
CA LEU A 12 -4.91 -2.47 -8.76
C LEU A 12 -5.83 -3.53 -9.36
N ASP A 13 -6.47 -3.21 -10.49
CA ASP A 13 -7.17 -4.18 -11.32
C ASP A 13 -6.22 -5.00 -12.23
N ALA A 14 -6.78 -5.84 -13.09
CA ALA A 14 -6.00 -6.67 -14.02
C ALA A 14 -5.26 -5.84 -15.09
N GLU A 15 -5.77 -4.65 -15.40
CA GLU A 15 -5.20 -3.66 -16.31
C GLU A 15 -4.23 -2.70 -15.62
N GLN A 16 -3.84 -2.98 -14.37
CA GLN A 16 -2.96 -2.16 -13.52
C GLN A 16 -3.48 -0.74 -13.26
N GLN A 17 -4.79 -0.53 -13.34
CA GLN A 17 -5.42 0.73 -12.95
C GLN A 17 -5.67 0.74 -11.45
N VAL A 18 -5.48 1.92 -10.84
CA VAL A 18 -5.71 2.11 -9.40
C VAL A 18 -7.21 2.18 -9.13
N ILE A 19 -7.73 1.19 -8.38
CA ILE A 19 -9.10 1.15 -7.87
C ILE A 19 -9.23 1.95 -6.57
N ALA A 20 -8.29 1.75 -5.66
CA ALA A 20 -8.24 2.41 -4.37
C ALA A 20 -6.79 2.64 -3.97
N GLN A 21 -6.53 3.74 -3.27
CA GLN A 21 -5.19 4.10 -2.83
C GLN A 21 -5.26 4.79 -1.48
N ARG A 22 -4.24 4.53 -0.66
CA ARG A 22 -3.94 5.31 0.53
C ARG A 22 -2.46 5.64 0.58
N ASP A 23 -2.16 6.91 0.81
CA ASP A 23 -0.82 7.38 1.14
C ASP A 23 -0.79 7.84 2.59
N SER A 24 0.15 7.34 3.37
CA SER A 24 0.33 7.74 4.76
C SER A 24 1.78 7.62 5.18
N MET A 25 2.24 8.53 6.02
CA MET A 25 3.47 8.29 6.78
C MET A 25 3.25 7.09 7.70
N PRO A 26 4.31 6.31 8.03
CA PRO A 26 4.13 5.13 8.85
C PRO A 26 3.50 5.45 10.22
N LEU A 27 2.56 4.59 10.64
CA LEU A 27 1.72 4.80 11.82
C LEU A 27 1.07 6.19 11.84
N ASP A 28 0.56 6.62 10.69
CA ASP A 28 -0.04 7.94 10.44
C ASP A 28 0.86 9.10 10.94
N GLY A 29 2.17 8.93 10.82
CA GLY A 29 3.20 9.93 11.18
C GLY A 29 3.73 9.81 12.60
N THR A 30 3.25 8.87 13.41
CA THR A 30 3.75 8.68 14.79
C THR A 30 5.05 7.87 14.86
N ALA A 31 5.45 7.23 13.76
CA ALA A 31 6.75 6.56 13.62
C ALA A 31 7.41 6.92 12.27
N PRO A 32 7.93 8.15 12.11
CA PRO A 32 8.66 8.56 10.91
C PRO A 32 9.85 7.61 10.64
N THR A 33 10.15 7.30 9.37
CA THR A 33 11.18 6.29 9.07
C THR A 33 12.58 6.68 9.53
N THR A 34 12.84 7.96 9.77
CA THR A 34 14.10 8.44 10.38
C THR A 34 14.28 8.01 11.83
N THR A 35 13.20 7.64 12.53
CA THR A 35 13.27 7.20 13.93
C THR A 35 13.51 5.69 14.07
N TRP A 36 13.44 4.93 12.97
CA TRP A 36 13.51 3.48 12.99
C TRP A 36 14.95 3.00 13.21
N ALA A 37 15.11 1.99 14.05
CA ALA A 37 16.36 1.25 14.17
C ALA A 37 16.50 0.21 13.04
N ALA A 38 17.73 -0.07 12.62
CA ALA A 38 17.99 -1.12 11.65
C ALA A 38 17.51 -2.49 12.19
N GLY A 39 16.65 -3.17 11.43
CA GLY A 39 16.05 -4.44 11.83
C GLY A 39 14.83 -4.32 12.76
N GLU A 40 14.40 -3.11 13.09
CA GLU A 40 13.15 -2.89 13.83
C GLU A 40 11.94 -3.31 12.99
N ILE A 41 10.94 -3.89 13.65
CA ILE A 41 9.67 -4.27 13.04
C ILE A 41 8.61 -3.28 13.53
N VAL A 42 8.08 -2.47 12.61
CA VAL A 42 6.97 -1.54 12.87
C VAL A 42 5.68 -2.15 12.31
N ALA A 43 4.71 -2.39 13.18
CA ALA A 43 3.39 -2.90 12.79
C ALA A 43 2.47 -1.72 12.47
N ASP A 44 2.19 -1.49 11.19
CA ASP A 44 1.43 -0.33 10.70
C ASP A 44 0.08 -0.77 10.09
N PRO A 45 -1.06 -0.56 10.78
CA PRO A 45 -2.38 -0.86 10.23
C PRO A 45 -2.80 0.15 9.16
N VAL A 46 -3.01 -0.33 7.93
CA VAL A 46 -3.45 0.50 6.80
C VAL A 46 -4.83 0.07 6.33
N THR A 47 -5.78 1.00 6.31
CA THR A 47 -7.13 0.78 5.79
C THR A 47 -7.26 1.41 4.40
N LEU A 48 -7.65 0.60 3.41
CA LEU A 48 -8.08 1.07 2.09
C LEU A 48 -9.60 1.03 1.99
N ASP A 49 -10.19 2.13 1.56
CA ASP A 49 -11.62 2.21 1.24
C ASP A 49 -11.85 1.69 -0.19
N ILE A 50 -12.43 0.52 -0.30
CA ILE A 50 -12.65 -0.17 -1.58
C ILE A 50 -14.08 0.13 -2.07
N PRO A 51 -14.27 0.53 -3.34
CA PRO A 51 -15.60 0.71 -3.93
C PRO A 51 -16.44 -0.58 -3.88
N ALA A 52 -17.76 -0.45 -3.67
CA ALA A 52 -18.65 -1.60 -3.51
C ALA A 52 -18.87 -2.40 -4.81
N ASP A 53 -18.62 -1.78 -5.95
CA ASP A 53 -18.74 -2.33 -7.31
C ASP A 53 -17.46 -2.98 -7.82
N VAL A 54 -16.42 -3.11 -6.97
CA VAL A 54 -15.21 -3.85 -7.31
C VAL A 54 -15.56 -5.30 -7.61
N GLY A 55 -15.20 -5.71 -8.82
CA GLY A 55 -15.45 -7.06 -9.34
C GLY A 55 -14.74 -8.13 -8.52
N ARG A 56 -15.07 -9.40 -8.78
CA ARG A 56 -14.43 -10.56 -8.13
C ARG A 56 -13.18 -11.03 -8.86
N GLU A 57 -12.72 -10.26 -9.83
CA GLU A 57 -11.51 -10.55 -10.61
C GLU A 57 -10.27 -10.56 -9.70
N PRO A 58 -9.14 -11.13 -10.15
CA PRO A 58 -7.88 -11.01 -9.41
C PRO A 58 -7.44 -9.55 -9.31
N HIS A 59 -7.07 -9.14 -8.10
CA HIS A 59 -6.55 -7.80 -7.83
C HIS A 59 -5.12 -7.90 -7.30
N HIS A 60 -4.40 -6.80 -7.36
CA HIS A 60 -3.04 -6.71 -6.85
C HIS A 60 -2.95 -5.58 -5.83
N LEU A 61 -2.46 -5.87 -4.64
CA LEU A 61 -2.06 -4.86 -3.67
C LEU A 61 -0.60 -4.51 -3.90
N LEU A 62 -0.34 -3.28 -4.31
CA LEU A 62 1.00 -2.70 -4.44
C LEU A 62 1.31 -1.88 -3.18
N LEU A 63 2.45 -2.16 -2.56
CA LEU A 63 2.99 -1.42 -1.43
C LEU A 63 4.36 -0.85 -1.80
N ALA A 64 4.57 0.44 -1.60
CA ALA A 64 5.88 1.07 -1.81
C ALA A 64 6.14 2.17 -0.79
N LEU A 65 7.41 2.37 -0.44
CA LEU A 65 7.87 3.55 0.28
C LEU A 65 8.44 4.54 -0.72
N TYR A 66 8.05 5.80 -0.63
CA TYR A 66 8.57 6.85 -1.52
C TYR A 66 8.86 8.14 -0.76
N ARG A 67 9.75 8.95 -1.32
CA ARG A 67 10.06 10.28 -0.81
C ARG A 67 9.06 11.28 -1.39
N VAL A 68 8.26 11.91 -0.54
CA VAL A 68 7.18 12.84 -0.98
C VAL A 68 7.71 13.99 -1.83
N GLU A 69 8.89 14.52 -1.50
CA GLU A 69 9.47 15.69 -2.18
C GLU A 69 9.86 15.41 -3.63
N THR A 70 10.12 14.14 -3.99
CA THR A 70 10.67 13.75 -5.30
C THR A 70 9.82 12.75 -6.04
N GLY A 71 8.95 12.02 -5.34
CA GLY A 71 8.24 10.85 -5.86
C GLY A 71 9.13 9.61 -6.02
N GLU A 72 10.41 9.66 -5.67
CA GLU A 72 11.33 8.54 -5.80
C GLU A 72 10.96 7.40 -4.84
N ARG A 73 10.77 6.21 -5.38
CA ARG A 73 10.48 4.99 -4.61
C ARG A 73 11.77 4.37 -4.08
N LEU A 74 11.68 3.81 -2.87
CA LEU A 74 12.77 3.09 -2.23
C LEU A 74 13.02 1.75 -2.94
N THR A 75 14.23 1.55 -3.44
CA THR A 75 14.65 0.26 -4.00
C THR A 75 14.82 -0.79 -2.91
N LEU A 76 14.19 -1.94 -3.11
CA LEU A 76 14.25 -3.11 -2.26
C LEU A 76 15.52 -3.95 -2.57
N PRO A 77 15.94 -4.86 -1.67
CA PRO A 77 17.13 -5.69 -1.89
C PRO A 77 17.09 -6.58 -3.14
N ASN A 78 15.90 -6.88 -3.68
CA ASN A 78 15.71 -7.64 -4.90
C ASN A 78 15.79 -6.78 -6.18
N GLY A 79 15.96 -5.46 -6.05
CA GLY A 79 16.04 -4.51 -7.15
C GLY A 79 14.69 -3.89 -7.56
N ASP A 80 13.57 -4.37 -7.04
CA ASP A 80 12.26 -3.75 -7.25
C ASP A 80 12.12 -2.48 -6.41
N ASP A 81 11.10 -1.67 -6.67
CA ASP A 81 10.80 -0.45 -5.90
C ASP A 81 9.46 -0.53 -5.13
N HIS A 82 8.82 -1.69 -5.18
CA HIS A 82 7.54 -1.98 -4.55
C HIS A 82 7.37 -3.49 -4.33
N LEU A 83 6.44 -3.83 -3.45
CA LEU A 83 5.96 -5.20 -3.24
C LEU A 83 4.57 -5.33 -3.84
N THR A 84 4.33 -6.38 -4.61
CA THR A 84 3.00 -6.70 -5.16
C THR A 84 2.49 -8.01 -4.56
N ILE A 85 1.26 -7.98 -4.03
CA ILE A 85 0.60 -9.13 -3.40
C ILE A 85 -0.72 -9.39 -4.15
N PRO A 86 -0.95 -10.59 -4.71
CA PRO A 86 -2.26 -10.92 -5.27
C PRO A 86 -3.30 -11.01 -4.16
N VAL A 87 -4.45 -10.36 -4.36
CA VAL A 87 -5.56 -10.34 -3.39
C VAL A 87 -6.88 -10.63 -4.09
N THR A 88 -7.81 -11.24 -3.35
CA THR A 88 -9.20 -11.45 -3.79
C THR A 88 -10.11 -10.64 -2.88
N ILE A 89 -10.88 -9.73 -3.47
CA ILE A 89 -11.85 -8.93 -2.72
C ILE A 89 -13.16 -9.71 -2.64
N ASN A 90 -13.52 -10.11 -1.43
CA ASN A 90 -14.81 -10.75 -1.18
C ASN A 90 -15.87 -9.66 -1.00
N SER A 91 -16.65 -9.37 -2.04
CA SER A 91 -17.85 -8.53 -1.88
C SER A 91 -18.86 -9.29 -1.01
N PRO A 92 -19.50 -8.65 0.00
CA PRO A 92 -20.56 -9.29 0.77
C PRO A 92 -21.67 -9.78 -0.18
N PRO A 93 -22.36 -10.90 0.14
CA PRO A 93 -23.45 -11.39 -0.69
C PRO A 93 -24.49 -10.27 -0.84
N VAL A 94 -24.83 -9.91 -2.09
CA VAL A 94 -26.05 -9.13 -2.37
C VAL A 94 -27.23 -9.99 -1.91
N THR A 95 -27.77 -9.71 -0.72
CA THR A 95 -29.06 -10.23 -0.32
C THR A 95 -30.11 -9.52 -1.15
N SER A 96 -30.57 -10.17 -2.22
CA SER A 96 -31.80 -9.77 -2.91
C SER A 96 -32.96 -9.97 -1.93
N ASN A 97 -33.69 -8.89 -1.65
CA ASN A 97 -34.95 -8.91 -0.88
C ASN A 97 -36.12 -9.32 -1.78
#